data_AF-A0A127SLS1-F1
#
_entry.id   AF-A0A127SLS1-F1
#
_cell.length_a   1.000
_cell.length_b   1.000
_cell.length_c   1.000
_cell.angle_alpha   90.00
_cell.angle_beta   90.00
_cell.angle_gamma   90.00
#
_symmetry.space_group_name_H-M   'P 1'
#
loop_
_entity.id
_entity.type
_entity.pdbx_description
1 polymer ?
#
loop_
_entity_poly.entity_id
_entity_poly.type
_entity_poly.pdbx_seq_one_letter_code
_entity_poly.pdbx_strand_id
1 'polypeptide(L)' 'MAKQETTCDDILKELRAKQYRPVYYLMGEESYYIDLISDYIVDNVLTDTEKEFNLTVVYGADVDIATVI' A
#
# COMPACT_ATOMS: atom_id res chain seq x y z
N MET A 1 -2.75 3.92 -25.38
CA MET A 1 -1.66 3.26 -24.63
C MET A 1 -2.29 2.09 -23.89
N ALA A 2 -1.83 0.86 -24.11
CA ALA A 2 -2.40 -0.30 -23.44
C ALA A 2 -2.18 -0.13 -21.92
N LYS A 3 -3.27 -0.16 -21.15
CA LYS A 3 -3.18 -0.17 -19.68
C LYS A 3 -2.58 -1.53 -19.32
N GLN A 4 -1.32 -1.53 -18.91
CA GLN A 4 -0.65 -2.75 -18.48
C GLN A 4 -1.33 -3.22 -17.19
N GLU A 5 -1.95 -4.40 -17.23
CA GLU A 5 -2.47 -5.05 -16.03
C GLU A 5 -1.28 -5.41 -15.15
N THR A 6 -1.20 -4.76 -13.99
CA THR A 6 -0.17 -5.03 -12.98
C THR A 6 -0.76 -6.03 -11.99
N THR A 7 -0.08 -7.15 -11.75
CA THR A 7 -0.57 -8.19 -10.82
C THR A 7 -0.06 -7.95 -9.40
N CYS A 8 -0.63 -8.65 -8.41
CA CYS A 8 -0.12 -8.63 -7.03
C CYS A 8 1.35 -9.05 -6.97
N ASP A 9 1.72 -10.09 -7.71
CA ASP A 9 3.11 -10.59 -7.75
C ASP A 9 4.08 -9.55 -8.33
N ASP A 10 3.66 -8.80 -9.35
CA ASP A 10 4.47 -7.71 -9.91
C ASP A 10 4.73 -6.61 -8.87
N ILE A 11 3.69 -6.22 -8.13
CA ILE A 11 3.80 -5.21 -7.06
C ILE A 11 4.75 -5.72 -5.95
N LEU A 12 4.55 -6.96 -5.46
CA LEU A 12 5.41 -7.53 -4.42
C LEU A 12 6.87 -7.65 -4.87
N LYS A 13 7.11 -7.93 -6.15
CA LYS A 13 8.46 -7.95 -6.73
C LYS A 13 9.12 -6.57 -6.71
N GLU A 14 8.38 -5.52 -7.11
CA GLU A 14 8.86 -4.13 -7.03
C GLU A 14 9.15 -3.72 -5.58
N LEU A 15 8.23 -4.01 -4.66
CA LEU A 15 8.36 -3.71 -3.23
C LEU A 15 9.59 -4.38 -2.60
N ARG A 16 9.83 -5.67 -2.90
CA ARG A 16 11.02 -6.41 -2.45
C ARG A 16 12.32 -5.85 -3.03
N ALA A 17 12.27 -5.30 -4.23
CA ALA A 17 13.39 -4.59 -4.85
C ALA A 17 13.56 -3.15 -4.33
N LYS A 18 12.76 -2.72 -3.34
CA LYS A 18 12.68 -1.35 -2.81
C LYS A 18 12.34 -0.30 -3.87
N GLN A 19 11.61 -0.71 -4.91
CA GLN A 19 11.09 0.17 -5.95
C GLN A 19 9.68 0.59 -5.57
N TYR A 20 9.58 1.63 -4.73
CA TYR A 20 8.31 2.12 -4.24
C TYR A 20 7.68 3.12 -5.21
N ARG A 21 6.39 2.95 -5.46
CA ARG A 21 5.56 3.95 -6.11
C ARG A 21 4.98 4.88 -5.05
N PRO A 22 4.76 6.17 -5.34
CA PRO A 22 4.27 7.12 -4.35
C PRO A 22 2.82 6.84 -3.93
N VAL A 23 2.02 6.20 -4.78
CA VAL A 23 0.60 5.90 -4.51
C VAL A 23 0.27 4.50 -5.03
N TYR A 24 -0.41 3.71 -4.19
CA TYR A 24 -0.98 2.41 -4.55
C TYR A 24 -2.49 2.48 -4.37
N TYR A 25 -3.23 2.12 -5.43
CA TYR A 25 -4.68 1.96 -5.37
C TYR A 25 -5.00 0.47 -5.44
N LEU A 26 -5.26 -0.13 -4.29
CA LEU A 26 -5.53 -1.56 -4.15
C LEU A 26 -7.04 -1.78 -4.13
N MET A 27 -7.55 -2.52 -5.11
CA MET A 27 -8.97 -2.87 -5.24
C MET A 27 -9.09 -4.25 -5.87
N GLY A 28 -10.17 -4.97 -5.56
CA GLY A 28 -10.46 -6.26 -6.15
C GLY A 28 -11.55 -6.98 -5.37
N GLU A 29 -12.03 -8.09 -5.93
CA GLU A 29 -12.99 -8.97 -5.25
C GLU A 29 -12.30 -9.79 -4.14
N GLU A 30 -11.03 -10.11 -4.34
CA GLU A 30 -10.23 -10.93 -3.43
C GLU A 30 -9.41 -10.05 -2.47
N SER A 31 -9.91 -9.87 -1.24
CA SER A 31 -9.27 -9.02 -0.23
C SER A 31 -7.88 -9.51 0.18
N TYR A 32 -7.62 -10.81 0.11
CA TYR A 32 -6.34 -11.42 0.45
C TYR A 32 -5.15 -10.75 -0.26
N TYR A 33 -5.30 -10.35 -1.52
CA TYR A 33 -4.22 -9.69 -2.25
C TYR A 33 -4.00 -8.23 -1.83
N ILE A 34 -5.06 -7.56 -1.35
CA ILE A 34 -4.96 -6.23 -0.76
C ILE A 34 -4.14 -6.32 0.52
N ASP A 35 -4.52 -7.24 1.41
CA ASP A 35 -3.87 -7.48 2.69
C ASP A 35 -2.38 -7.85 2.50
N LEU A 36 -2.09 -8.76 1.55
CA LEU A 36 -0.71 -9.14 1.21
C LEU A 36 0.20 -7.94 0.89
N ILE A 37 -0.31 -6.98 0.11
CA ILE A 37 0.47 -5.82 -0.31
C ILE A 37 0.55 -4.81 0.84
N SER A 38 -0.57 -4.49 1.49
CA SER A 38 -0.59 -3.51 2.58
C SER A 38 0.26 -3.97 3.77
N ASP A 39 0.16 -5.23 4.16
CA ASP A 39 0.91 -5.80 5.27
C ASP A 39 2.40 -5.83 4.95
N TYR A 40 2.77 -6.20 3.71
CA TYR A 40 4.16 -6.14 3.29
C TYR A 40 4.73 -4.71 3.41
N ILE A 41 3.99 -3.69 2.99
CA ILE A 41 4.41 -2.29 3.09
C ILE A 41 4.58 -1.89 4.56
N VAL A 42 3.57 -2.16 5.40
CA VAL A 42 3.59 -1.82 6.83
C VAL A 42 4.75 -2.52 7.55
N ASP A 43 5.04 -3.77 7.22
CA ASP A 43 6.04 -4.56 7.94
C ASP A 43 7.48 -4.33 7.46
N ASN A 44 7.69 -3.86 6.23
CA ASN A 44 9.02 -3.84 5.62
C ASN A 44 9.54 -2.45 5.21
N VAL A 45 8.68 -1.44 5.06
CA VAL A 45 9.10 -0.12 4.58
C VAL A 45 9.62 0.76 5.72
N LEU A 46 9.01 0.66 6.90
CA LEU A 46 9.35 1.45 8.09
C LEU A 46 9.79 0.52 9.22
N THR A 47 10.80 0.94 9.97
CA THR A 47 11.11 0.33 11.28
C THR A 47 10.02 0.64 12.29
N ASP A 48 9.94 -0.12 13.38
CA ASP A 48 8.88 0.07 14.39
C ASP A 48 8.90 1.48 14.99
N THR A 49 10.08 2.06 15.23
CA THR A 49 10.21 3.46 15.68
C THR A 49 9.76 4.46 14.64
N GLU A 50 10.03 4.21 13.35
CA GLU A 50 9.55 5.10 12.29
C GLU A 50 8.03 5.03 12.12
N LYS A 51 7.40 3.87 12.34
CA LYS A 51 5.93 3.73 12.27
C LYS A 51 5.21 4.65 13.25
N GLU A 52 5.80 4.90 14.44
CA GLU A 52 5.21 5.79 15.46
C GLU A 52 4.97 7.22 14.94
N PHE A 53 5.78 7.68 13.98
CA PHE A 53 5.72 9.06 13.46
C PHE A 53 5.33 9.14 11.99
N ASN A 54 5.64 8.12 11.19
CA ASN A 54 5.56 8.16 9.74
C ASN A 54 4.48 7.25 9.15
N LEU A 55 3.75 6.48 9.97
CA LEU A 55 2.60 5.68 9.55
C LEU A 55 1.32 6.23 10.16
N THR A 56 0.33 6.54 9.33
CA THR A 56 -1.02 6.87 9.76
C THR A 56 -2.00 5.92 9.08
N VAL A 57 -2.81 5.22 9.87
CA VAL A 57 -3.85 4.32 9.38
C VAL A 57 -5.20 4.92 9.75
N VAL A 58 -6.07 5.06 8.77
CA VAL A 58 -7.40 5.67 8.94
C VAL A 58 -8.48 4.74 8.41
N TYR A 59 -9.66 4.81 9.00
CA TYR A 59 -10.85 4.18 8.44
C TYR A 59 -11.52 5.17 7.49
N GLY A 60 -11.59 4.82 6.20
CA GLY A 60 -12.05 5.76 5.16
C GLY A 60 -13.45 6.32 5.36
N ALA A 61 -14.33 5.63 6.09
CA ALA A 61 -15.66 6.16 6.39
C ALA A 61 -15.68 7.23 7.50
N ASP A 62 -14.62 7.32 8.31
CA ASP A 62 -14.52 8.22 9.46
C ASP A 62 -13.67 9.48 9.17
N VAL A 63 -13.12 9.61 7.95
CA VAL A 63 -12.23 10.72 7.58
C VAL A 63 -12.64 11.37 6.27
N ASP A 64 -12.46 12.69 6.20
CA ASP A 64 -12.58 13.45 4.96
C ASP A 64 -11.31 13.31 4.10
N ILE A 65 -11.46 13.46 2.78
CA ILE A 65 -10.32 13.44 1.86
C ILE A 65 -9.24 14.47 2.24
N ALA A 66 -9.64 15.63 2.75
CA ALA A 66 -8.74 16.70 3.19
C ALA A 66 -7.86 16.30 4.40
N THR A 67 -8.20 15.24 5.13
CA THR A 67 -7.37 14.68 6.20
C THR A 67 -6.29 13.76 5.65
N VAL A 68 -6.48 13.20 4.45
CA VAL A 68 -5.59 12.20 3.83
C VAL A 68 -4.57 12.83 2.88
N ILE A 69 -4.86 14.00 2.28
CA ILE A 69 -4.01 14.68 1.29
C ILE A 69 -3.37 15.97 1.80
#